data_AF-A0A8H7I966-F1
#
_entry.id   AF-A0A8H7I966-F1
#
_cell.length_a   1.000
_cell.length_b   1.000
_cell.length_c   1.000
_cell.angle_alpha   90.00
_cell.angle_beta   90.00
_cell.angle_gamma   90.00
#
_symmetry.space_group_name_H-M   'P 1'
#
loop_
_entity.id
_entity.type
_entity.pdbx_description
1 polymer ?
#
loop_
_entity_poly.entity_id
_entity_poly.type
_entity_poly.pdbx_seq_one_letter_code
_entity_poly.pdbx_strand_id
1 'polypeptide(L)'
;MAQISDTFPRYTLPVIEDPSEDPNGKPTFVADSFKIAVYLDAKYPAPNYPLAIPPGTQTLQKIFAEQFNNEVGFALVPIALPLIGTPGFLDEPGREHFIRTRTAWFGDLSKLLDTSPEKWAIVEEKWNKFGQAIEHNDTTSEAGPFVMGNQLSFADFVIGGFINWIQKVDEEGMPRWKRLSEWQSGRWERYWDELEKLGMSSTQVV
;
A
#
# COMPACT_ATOMS: atom_id res chain seq x y z
N MET A 1 1.99 21.28 7.74
CA MET A 1 2.32 20.19 8.68
C MET A 1 3.01 20.76 9.90
N ALA A 2 2.77 20.22 11.10
CA ALA A 2 3.61 20.54 12.26
C ALA A 2 5.05 20.11 12.00
N GLN A 3 6.03 20.87 12.50
CA GLN A 3 7.44 20.58 12.30
C GLN A 3 7.82 19.30 13.06
N ILE A 4 8.34 18.31 12.34
CA ILE A 4 8.87 17.09 12.96
C ILE A 4 10.21 17.44 13.60
N SER A 5 10.36 17.13 14.89
CA SER A 5 11.60 17.33 15.64
C SER A 5 11.73 16.25 16.72
N ASP A 6 12.88 16.18 17.37
CA ASP A 6 13.09 15.24 18.49
C ASP A 6 12.13 15.51 19.66
N THR A 7 11.68 16.75 19.83
CA THR A 7 10.69 17.15 20.84
C THR A 7 9.24 17.01 20.37
N PHE A 8 9.03 16.80 19.07
CA PHE A 8 7.72 16.54 18.47
C PHE A 8 7.82 15.44 17.40
N PRO A 9 8.17 14.21 17.82
CA PRO A 9 8.35 13.11 16.88
C PRO A 9 7.01 12.71 16.27
N ARG A 10 7.05 12.29 15.00
CA ARG A 10 5.87 11.76 14.32
C ARG A 10 5.90 10.24 14.37
N TYR A 11 5.03 9.67 15.22
CA TYR A 11 4.80 8.24 15.25
C TYR A 11 3.76 7.83 14.20
N THR A 12 4.00 6.71 13.54
CA THR A 12 3.13 6.16 12.49
C THR A 12 3.03 4.66 12.64
N LEU A 13 1.90 4.10 12.21
CA LEU A 13 1.75 2.68 11.93
C LEU A 13 2.15 2.39 10.46
N PRO A 14 2.56 1.15 10.13
CA PRO A 14 2.66 -0.01 11.03
C PRO A 14 3.90 0.00 11.93
N VAL A 15 3.75 -0.69 13.07
CA VAL A 15 4.82 -1.10 13.99
C VAL A 15 4.57 -2.56 14.34
N ILE A 16 5.60 -3.38 14.37
CA ILE A 16 5.53 -4.76 14.86
C ILE A 16 6.34 -4.92 16.15
N GLU A 17 5.90 -5.86 16.96
CA GLU A 17 6.65 -6.45 18.06
C GLU A 17 6.93 -7.89 17.68
N ASP A 18 8.20 -8.24 17.53
CA ASP A 18 8.63 -9.61 17.30
C ASP A 18 9.16 -10.21 18.62
N PRO A 19 8.46 -11.21 19.21
CA PRO A 19 8.88 -11.83 20.46
C PRO A 19 10.27 -12.44 20.39
N SER A 20 10.97 -12.47 21.53
CA SER A 20 12.24 -13.17 21.63
C SER A 20 12.04 -14.69 21.62
N GLU A 21 12.97 -15.42 21.00
CA GLU A 21 13.05 -16.88 21.11
C GLU A 21 13.42 -17.34 22.54
N ASP A 22 14.09 -16.46 23.31
CA ASP A 22 14.29 -16.67 24.74
C ASP A 22 13.02 -16.23 25.50
N PRO A 23 12.37 -17.11 26.29
CA PRO A 23 11.22 -16.74 27.12
C PRO A 23 11.47 -15.59 28.10
N ASN A 24 12.73 -15.29 28.43
CA ASN A 24 13.14 -14.15 29.27
C ASN A 24 13.76 -13.00 28.46
N GLY A 25 13.87 -13.15 27.15
CA GLY A 25 14.42 -12.16 26.24
C GLY A 25 13.47 -10.98 26.04
N LYS A 26 14.02 -9.87 25.56
CA LYS A 26 13.22 -8.68 25.20
C LYS A 26 12.76 -8.79 23.75
N PRO A 27 11.51 -8.40 23.44
CA PRO A 27 11.03 -8.36 22.07
C PRO A 27 11.74 -7.28 21.25
N THR A 28 11.75 -7.44 19.93
CA THR A 28 12.26 -6.45 18.99
C THR A 28 11.10 -5.63 18.42
N PHE A 29 11.18 -4.31 18.56
CA PHE A 29 10.19 -3.39 17.98
C PHE A 29 10.72 -2.78 16.69
N VAL A 30 9.94 -2.88 15.61
CA VAL A 30 10.30 -2.31 14.31
C VAL A 30 9.14 -1.48 13.78
N ALA A 31 9.42 -0.22 13.47
CA ALA A 31 8.49 0.72 12.85
C ALA A 31 8.96 1.07 11.43
N ASP A 32 8.03 1.53 10.58
CA ASP A 32 8.19 1.76 9.13
C ASP A 32 8.03 0.46 8.31
N SER A 33 7.08 0.45 7.37
CA SER A 33 6.73 -0.75 6.61
C SER A 33 7.89 -1.33 5.80
N PHE A 34 8.77 -0.49 5.26
CA PHE A 34 9.93 -0.97 4.52
C PHE A 34 11.00 -1.54 5.46
N LYS A 35 11.24 -0.89 6.60
CA LYS A 35 12.15 -1.44 7.63
C LYS A 35 11.63 -2.74 8.22
N ILE A 36 10.32 -2.86 8.40
CA ILE A 36 9.67 -4.11 8.82
C ILE A 36 9.94 -5.21 7.80
N ALA A 37 9.74 -4.96 6.50
CA ALA A 37 10.03 -5.96 5.46
C ALA A 37 11.51 -6.39 5.47
N VAL A 38 12.45 -5.44 5.57
CA VAL A 38 13.88 -5.74 5.68
C VAL A 38 14.20 -6.57 6.92
N TYR A 39 13.60 -6.24 8.06
CA TYR A 39 13.77 -6.98 9.31
C TYR A 39 13.26 -8.42 9.19
N LEU A 40 12.04 -8.58 8.68
CA LEU A 40 11.41 -9.89 8.53
C LEU A 40 12.20 -10.79 7.58
N ASP A 41 12.65 -10.28 6.43
CA ASP A 41 13.47 -11.06 5.49
C ASP A 41 14.83 -11.50 6.10
N ALA A 42 15.42 -10.65 6.94
CA ALA A 42 16.69 -10.97 7.61
C ALA A 42 16.51 -11.98 8.74
N LYS A 43 15.42 -11.86 9.51
CA LYS A 43 15.12 -12.72 10.65
C LYS A 43 14.54 -14.07 10.23
N TYR A 44 13.75 -14.08 9.15
CA TYR A 44 13.04 -15.23 8.60
C TYR A 44 13.45 -15.44 7.14
N PRO A 45 14.64 -15.99 6.87
CA PRO A 45 15.17 -16.07 5.52
C PRO A 45 14.58 -17.23 4.71
N ALA A 46 14.75 -17.13 3.38
CA ALA A 46 14.55 -18.24 2.46
C ALA A 46 15.49 -19.43 2.75
N PRO A 47 15.11 -20.68 2.40
CA PRO A 47 13.87 -21.05 1.71
C PRO A 47 12.67 -21.26 2.66
N ASN A 48 12.87 -21.11 3.97
CA ASN A 48 11.82 -21.39 4.96
C ASN A 48 10.66 -20.40 4.87
N TYR A 49 10.95 -19.15 4.50
CA TYR A 49 9.96 -18.11 4.31
C TYR A 49 10.19 -17.38 2.98
N PRO A 50 9.10 -16.99 2.28
CA PRO A 50 9.23 -16.17 1.08
C PRO A 50 9.75 -14.78 1.46
N LEU A 51 10.65 -14.23 0.63
CA LEU A 51 11.23 -12.91 0.85
C LEU A 51 10.35 -11.83 0.24
N ALA A 52 10.09 -10.76 0.98
CA ALA A 52 9.45 -9.56 0.45
C ALA A 52 10.42 -8.74 -0.42
N ILE A 53 11.72 -8.78 -0.14
CA ILE A 53 12.76 -8.00 -0.80
C ILE A 53 13.79 -8.98 -1.37
N PRO A 54 13.66 -9.36 -2.65
CA PRO A 54 14.61 -10.27 -3.28
C PRO A 54 16.07 -9.78 -3.18
N PRO A 55 17.05 -10.69 -3.03
CA PRO A 55 18.46 -10.31 -2.87
C PRO A 55 18.95 -9.37 -3.97
N GLY A 56 19.69 -8.33 -3.59
CA GLY A 56 20.21 -7.32 -4.52
C GLY A 56 19.20 -6.25 -4.97
N THR A 57 17.94 -6.32 -4.53
CA THR A 57 16.89 -5.38 -4.98
C THR A 57 16.46 -4.35 -3.94
N GLN A 58 16.95 -4.41 -2.70
CA GLN A 58 16.49 -3.56 -1.59
C GLN A 58 16.41 -2.06 -1.94
N THR A 59 17.47 -1.48 -2.50
CA THR A 59 17.46 -0.06 -2.90
C THR A 59 16.44 0.22 -4.00
N LEU A 60 16.31 -0.69 -4.98
CA LEU A 60 15.35 -0.54 -6.08
C LEU A 60 13.90 -0.62 -5.57
N GLN A 61 13.61 -1.53 -4.65
CA GLN A 61 12.31 -1.66 -3.99
C GLN A 61 11.94 -0.40 -3.20
N LYS A 62 12.92 0.21 -2.50
CA LYS A 62 12.71 1.47 -1.79
C LYS A 62 12.39 2.63 -2.73
N ILE A 63 13.20 2.79 -3.79
CA ILE A 63 13.00 3.83 -4.81
C ILE A 63 11.63 3.65 -5.49
N PHE A 64 11.30 2.41 -5.87
CA PHE A 64 10.02 2.08 -6.46
C PHE A 64 8.87 2.49 -5.55
N ALA A 65 8.91 2.11 -4.27
CA ALA A 65 7.84 2.42 -3.32
C ALA A 65 7.62 3.94 -3.18
N GLU A 66 8.70 4.72 -3.11
CA GLU A 66 8.62 6.18 -3.02
C GLU A 66 8.08 6.80 -4.30
N GLN A 67 8.56 6.34 -5.46
CA GLN A 67 8.12 6.83 -6.76
C GLN A 67 6.64 6.49 -7.01
N PHE A 68 6.22 5.25 -6.74
CA PHE A 68 4.83 4.84 -6.87
C PHE A 68 3.92 5.65 -5.96
N ASN A 69 4.28 5.83 -4.69
CA ASN A 69 3.48 6.63 -3.74
C ASN A 69 3.28 8.05 -4.24
N ASN A 70 4.37 8.71 -4.64
CA ASN A 70 4.35 10.12 -5.03
C ASN A 70 3.64 10.34 -6.37
N GLU A 71 3.87 9.46 -7.35
CA GLU A 71 3.39 9.68 -8.70
C GLU A 71 2.04 9.03 -9.01
N VAL A 72 1.69 7.95 -8.33
CA VAL A 72 0.53 7.11 -8.67
C VAL A 72 -0.42 7.00 -7.49
N GLY A 73 0.05 6.48 -6.35
CA GLY A 73 -0.77 6.22 -5.17
C GLY A 73 -1.46 7.48 -4.64
N PHE A 74 -0.72 8.57 -4.40
CA PHE A 74 -1.29 9.80 -3.85
C PHE A 74 -2.19 10.57 -4.81
N ALA A 75 -2.26 10.21 -6.10
CA ALA A 75 -3.26 10.75 -7.01
C ALA A 75 -4.70 10.37 -6.57
N LEU A 76 -4.85 9.28 -5.81
CA LEU A 76 -6.12 8.83 -5.24
C LEU A 76 -6.57 9.63 -4.01
N VAL A 77 -5.73 10.50 -3.45
CA VAL A 77 -6.06 11.25 -2.21
C VAL A 77 -7.38 12.01 -2.32
N PRO A 78 -7.65 12.81 -3.37
CA PRO A 78 -8.93 13.51 -3.51
C PRO A 78 -10.13 12.59 -3.71
N ILE A 79 -9.91 11.35 -4.16
CA ILE A 79 -10.99 10.39 -4.45
C ILE A 79 -11.39 9.61 -3.18
N ALA A 80 -10.41 9.29 -2.34
CA ALA A 80 -10.55 8.25 -1.32
C ALA A 80 -10.25 8.71 0.11
N LEU A 81 -9.32 9.66 0.31
CA LEU A 81 -8.90 10.08 1.66
C LEU A 81 -10.03 10.66 2.51
N PRO A 82 -10.92 11.54 1.97
CA PRO A 82 -12.01 12.08 2.76
C PRO A 82 -12.98 11.01 3.28
N LEU A 83 -13.10 9.87 2.58
CA LEU A 83 -14.02 8.79 2.92
C LEU A 83 -13.66 8.09 4.23
N ILE A 84 -12.38 8.10 4.63
CA ILE A 84 -11.94 7.61 5.95
C ILE A 84 -12.60 8.41 7.11
N GLY A 85 -12.92 9.69 6.88
CA GLY A 85 -13.55 10.55 7.88
C GLY A 85 -15.07 10.38 7.99
N THR A 86 -15.68 9.49 7.19
CA THR A 86 -17.12 9.24 7.25
C THR A 86 -17.50 8.50 8.54
N PRO A 87 -18.71 8.74 9.10
CA PRO A 87 -19.16 8.02 10.28
C PRO A 87 -19.15 6.51 10.07
N GLY A 88 -18.61 5.77 11.03
CA GLY A 88 -18.57 4.30 11.02
C GLY A 88 -17.35 3.66 10.36
N PHE A 89 -16.49 4.43 9.67
CA PHE A 89 -15.23 3.88 9.13
C PHE A 89 -14.16 3.73 10.22
N LEU A 90 -13.93 4.80 11.01
CA LEU A 90 -13.12 4.76 12.22
C LEU A 90 -14.02 4.80 13.47
N ASP A 91 -13.46 4.42 14.62
CA ASP A 91 -14.03 4.78 15.91
C ASP A 91 -14.05 6.30 16.09
N GLU A 92 -14.92 6.82 16.96
CA GLU A 92 -15.11 8.28 17.05
C GLU A 92 -13.82 9.04 17.41
N PRO A 93 -12.99 8.61 18.39
CA PRO A 93 -11.72 9.27 18.66
C PRO A 93 -10.74 9.24 17.48
N GLY A 94 -10.65 8.11 16.78
CA GLY A 94 -9.82 7.96 15.58
C GLY A 94 -10.31 8.87 14.45
N ARG A 95 -11.62 8.95 14.25
CA ARG A 95 -12.28 9.82 13.28
C ARG A 95 -12.02 11.29 13.57
N GLU A 96 -12.21 11.74 14.80
CA GLU A 96 -11.93 13.12 15.21
C GLU A 96 -10.46 13.49 14.99
N HIS A 97 -9.53 12.61 15.42
CA HIS A 97 -8.10 12.81 15.18
C HIS A 97 -7.78 12.89 13.69
N PHE A 98 -8.34 11.99 12.89
CA PHE A 98 -8.12 11.95 11.44
C PHE A 98 -8.61 13.23 10.77
N ILE A 99 -9.86 13.63 11.01
CA ILE A 99 -10.44 14.85 10.44
C ILE A 99 -9.61 16.06 10.84
N ARG A 100 -9.28 16.23 12.13
CA ARG A 100 -8.48 17.36 12.60
C ARG A 100 -7.12 17.43 11.91
N THR A 101 -6.39 16.31 11.88
CA THR A 101 -5.02 16.30 11.33
C THR A 101 -4.99 16.43 9.82
N ARG A 102 -5.91 15.79 9.09
CA ARG A 102 -5.98 15.89 7.62
C ARG A 102 -6.53 17.24 7.20
N THR A 103 -7.45 17.84 7.96
CA THR A 103 -7.90 19.22 7.70
C THR A 103 -6.75 20.22 7.80
N ALA A 104 -5.85 20.04 8.79
CA ALA A 104 -4.66 20.87 8.91
C ALA A 104 -3.65 20.70 7.76
N TRP A 105 -3.75 19.64 6.95
CA TRP A 105 -2.84 19.36 5.84
C TRP A 105 -3.43 19.70 4.49
N PHE A 106 -4.72 19.40 4.28
CA PHE A 106 -5.38 19.49 3.00
C PHE A 106 -6.50 20.56 2.96
N GLY A 107 -6.77 21.22 4.08
CA GLY A 107 -7.92 22.11 4.21
C GLY A 107 -9.22 21.32 4.42
N ASP A 108 -10.35 21.92 4.07
CA ASP A 108 -11.68 21.31 4.24
C ASP A 108 -11.79 19.98 3.47
N LEU A 109 -11.84 18.86 4.19
CA LEU A 109 -11.89 17.53 3.59
C LEU A 109 -13.16 17.28 2.78
N SER A 110 -14.26 17.98 3.08
CA SER A 110 -15.48 17.89 2.28
C SER A 110 -15.29 18.49 0.88
N LYS A 111 -14.42 19.50 0.75
CA LYS A 111 -14.03 20.12 -0.52
C LYS A 111 -12.88 19.39 -1.20
N LEU A 112 -12.14 18.57 -0.47
CA LEU A 112 -11.10 17.72 -1.04
C LEU A 112 -11.68 16.54 -1.83
N LEU A 113 -12.86 16.05 -1.44
CA LEU A 113 -13.51 14.93 -2.11
C LEU A 113 -13.91 15.33 -3.53
N ASP A 114 -13.26 14.71 -4.51
CA ASP A 114 -13.43 15.02 -5.92
C ASP A 114 -13.41 13.72 -6.72
N THR A 115 -14.60 13.29 -7.15
CA THR A 115 -14.83 12.12 -8.01
C THR A 115 -15.23 12.54 -9.43
N SER A 116 -14.92 13.78 -9.82
CA SER A 116 -15.21 14.29 -11.15
C SER A 116 -14.52 13.48 -12.26
N PRO A 117 -15.07 13.47 -13.48
CA PRO A 117 -14.40 12.86 -14.63
C PRO A 117 -12.98 13.38 -14.84
N GLU A 118 -12.74 14.67 -14.60
CA GLU A 118 -11.44 15.32 -14.74
C GLU A 118 -10.43 14.76 -13.73
N LYS A 119 -10.82 14.63 -12.45
CA LYS A 119 -9.93 14.04 -11.44
C LYS A 119 -9.63 12.59 -11.76
N TRP A 120 -10.64 11.81 -12.15
CA TRP A 120 -10.44 10.42 -12.54
C TRP A 120 -9.53 10.26 -13.76
N ALA A 121 -9.62 11.16 -14.74
CA ALA A 121 -8.74 11.12 -15.91
C ALA A 121 -7.27 11.30 -15.54
N ILE A 122 -6.95 12.15 -14.55
CA ILE A 122 -5.58 12.33 -14.03
C ILE A 122 -5.09 11.03 -13.36
N VAL A 123 -5.94 10.40 -12.53
CA VAL A 123 -5.57 9.13 -11.88
C VAL A 123 -5.35 8.04 -12.92
N GLU A 124 -6.27 7.91 -13.88
CA GLU A 124 -6.18 6.95 -14.97
C GLU A 124 -4.91 7.17 -15.79
N GLU A 125 -4.58 8.41 -16.17
CA GLU A 125 -3.34 8.70 -16.90
C GLU A 125 -2.09 8.23 -16.13
N LYS A 126 -2.05 8.47 -14.82
CA LYS A 126 -0.92 8.08 -13.96
C LYS A 126 -0.80 6.56 -13.81
N TRP A 127 -1.91 5.87 -13.59
CA TRP A 127 -1.95 4.41 -13.53
C TRP A 127 -1.64 3.76 -14.88
N ASN A 128 -2.12 4.34 -16.00
CA ASN A 128 -1.80 3.88 -17.35
C ASN A 128 -0.30 3.98 -17.63
N LYS A 129 0.31 5.15 -17.38
CA LYS A 129 1.76 5.36 -17.54
C LYS A 129 2.57 4.41 -16.68
N PHE A 130 2.12 4.17 -15.44
CA PHE A 130 2.77 3.26 -14.53
C PHE A 130 2.64 1.79 -14.98
N GLY A 131 1.44 1.36 -15.39
CA GLY A 131 1.20 0.03 -15.94
C GLY A 131 2.11 -0.27 -17.14
N GLN A 132 2.24 0.68 -18.07
CA GLN A 132 3.16 0.56 -19.20
C GLN A 132 4.63 0.45 -18.78
N ALA A 133 5.03 1.10 -17.69
CA ALA A 133 6.41 1.06 -17.20
C ALA A 133 6.77 -0.29 -16.54
N ILE A 134 5.79 -1.04 -16.05
CA ILE A 134 6.02 -2.36 -15.42
C ILE A 134 5.74 -3.54 -16.37
N GLU A 135 5.24 -3.26 -17.58
CA GLU A 135 4.94 -4.26 -18.63
C GLU A 135 6.17 -4.91 -19.27
N HIS A 136 7.37 -4.41 -18.98
CA HIS A 136 8.60 -4.90 -19.61
C HIS A 136 8.88 -6.38 -19.38
N ASN A 137 8.35 -6.98 -18.30
CA ASN A 137 8.50 -8.40 -18.02
C ASN A 137 7.45 -9.27 -18.75
N ASP A 138 6.33 -8.69 -19.18
CA ASP A 138 5.17 -9.43 -19.71
C ASP A 138 5.49 -10.21 -20.99
N THR A 139 6.50 -9.79 -21.75
CA THR A 139 6.94 -10.45 -22.99
C THR A 139 8.18 -11.32 -22.81
N THR A 140 8.63 -11.53 -21.58
CA THR A 140 9.84 -12.28 -21.25
C THR A 140 9.51 -13.67 -20.69
N SER A 141 10.52 -14.50 -20.46
CA SER A 141 10.33 -15.78 -19.74
C SER A 141 9.87 -15.60 -18.30
N GLU A 142 10.11 -14.42 -17.73
CA GLU A 142 9.73 -14.07 -16.36
C GLU A 142 8.35 -13.42 -16.28
N ALA A 143 7.54 -13.49 -17.35
CA ALA A 143 6.20 -12.92 -17.37
C ALA A 143 5.37 -13.40 -16.17
N GLY A 144 4.67 -12.46 -15.56
CA GLY A 144 3.83 -12.71 -14.40
C GLY A 144 3.10 -11.45 -13.95
N PRO A 145 2.23 -11.56 -12.95
CA PRO A 145 1.36 -10.47 -12.53
C PRO A 145 2.12 -9.36 -11.81
N PHE A 146 3.31 -9.63 -11.26
CA PHE A 146 4.03 -8.76 -10.34
C PHE A 146 5.02 -7.83 -11.04
N VAL A 147 5.50 -6.81 -10.32
CA VAL A 147 6.49 -5.84 -10.82
C VAL A 147 7.79 -6.54 -11.22
N MET A 148 8.19 -7.58 -10.49
CA MET A 148 9.33 -8.44 -10.84
C MET A 148 8.90 -9.65 -11.68
N GLY A 149 7.80 -9.55 -12.42
CA GLY A 149 7.31 -10.60 -13.30
C GLY A 149 6.56 -11.69 -12.52
N ASN A 150 7.08 -12.91 -12.52
CA ASN A 150 6.51 -14.04 -11.75
C ASN A 150 6.85 -13.99 -10.25
N GLN A 151 7.75 -13.09 -9.82
CA GLN A 151 8.22 -12.99 -8.45
C GLN A 151 7.51 -11.87 -7.68
N LEU A 152 6.83 -12.24 -6.59
CA LEU A 152 6.28 -11.28 -5.63
C LEU A 152 7.41 -10.52 -4.92
N SER A 153 7.17 -9.24 -4.65
CA SER A 153 8.10 -8.38 -3.93
C SER A 153 7.42 -7.23 -3.16
N PHE A 154 8.20 -6.44 -2.44
CA PHE A 154 7.71 -5.34 -1.62
C PHE A 154 6.96 -4.29 -2.45
N ALA A 155 7.41 -4.05 -3.68
CA ALA A 155 6.74 -3.22 -4.67
C ALA A 155 5.26 -3.60 -4.83
N ASP A 156 4.98 -4.91 -4.85
CA ASP A 156 3.63 -5.43 -5.05
C ASP A 156 2.75 -5.24 -3.81
N PHE A 157 3.33 -5.32 -2.61
CA PHE A 157 2.63 -4.96 -1.37
C PHE A 157 2.31 -3.47 -1.28
N VAL A 158 3.15 -2.59 -1.85
CA VAL A 158 2.86 -1.16 -1.93
C VAL A 158 1.65 -0.91 -2.82
N ILE A 159 1.62 -1.49 -4.03
CA ILE A 159 0.48 -1.39 -4.96
C ILE A 159 -0.78 -1.97 -4.32
N GLY A 160 -0.67 -3.19 -3.78
CA GLY A 160 -1.75 -3.87 -3.08
C GLY A 160 -2.31 -3.08 -1.91
N GLY A 161 -1.46 -2.37 -1.16
CA GLY A 161 -1.89 -1.49 -0.07
C GLY A 161 -2.83 -0.37 -0.53
N PHE A 162 -2.55 0.26 -1.68
CA PHE A 162 -3.44 1.29 -2.25
C PHE A 162 -4.73 0.68 -2.82
N ILE A 163 -4.64 -0.47 -3.49
CA ILE A 163 -5.84 -1.17 -3.99
C ILE A 163 -6.76 -1.56 -2.83
N ASN A 164 -6.20 -2.19 -1.79
CA ASN A 164 -6.95 -2.55 -0.58
C ASN A 164 -7.57 -1.31 0.08
N TRP A 165 -6.81 -0.22 0.19
CA TRP A 165 -7.35 1.02 0.74
C TRP A 165 -8.57 1.51 -0.04
N ILE A 166 -8.51 1.53 -1.38
CA ILE A 166 -9.65 1.92 -2.22
C ILE A 166 -10.85 1.01 -1.98
N GLN A 167 -10.66 -0.31 -1.95
CA GLN A 167 -11.74 -1.25 -1.70
C GLN A 167 -12.38 -1.04 -0.32
N LYS A 168 -11.58 -0.74 0.72
CA LYS A 168 -12.09 -0.56 2.09
C LYS A 168 -12.93 0.69 2.25
N VAL A 169 -12.57 1.78 1.58
CA VAL A 169 -13.34 3.04 1.66
C VAL A 169 -14.46 3.12 0.62
N ASP A 170 -14.57 2.13 -0.25
CA ASP A 170 -15.60 2.12 -1.28
C ASP A 170 -16.99 1.90 -0.67
N GLU A 171 -18.00 2.33 -1.41
CA GLU A 171 -19.40 2.11 -1.04
C GLU A 171 -19.89 0.75 -1.54
N GLU A 172 -21.13 0.41 -1.16
CA GLU A 172 -21.78 -0.81 -1.64
C GLU A 172 -21.77 -0.86 -3.18
N GLY A 173 -21.41 -2.03 -3.74
CA GLY A 173 -21.22 -2.21 -5.18
C GLY A 173 -19.83 -1.82 -5.71
N MET A 174 -18.95 -1.31 -4.85
CA MET A 174 -17.53 -1.06 -5.13
C MET A 174 -17.24 -0.29 -6.45
N PRO A 175 -17.93 0.83 -6.73
CA PRO A 175 -17.79 1.53 -8.02
C PRO A 175 -16.38 2.09 -8.25
N ARG A 176 -15.65 2.50 -7.21
CA ARG A 176 -14.29 3.06 -7.35
C ARG A 176 -13.31 1.95 -7.67
N TRP A 177 -13.40 0.82 -6.97
CA TRP A 177 -12.60 -0.36 -7.27
C TRP A 177 -12.91 -0.89 -8.66
N LYS A 178 -14.19 -1.06 -9.02
CA LYS A 178 -14.59 -1.53 -10.35
C LYS A 178 -13.99 -0.67 -11.47
N ARG A 179 -13.97 0.65 -11.29
CA ARG A 179 -13.34 1.54 -12.27
C ARG A 179 -11.84 1.29 -12.40
N LEU A 180 -11.12 1.15 -11.28
CA LEU A 180 -9.68 0.85 -11.29
C LEU A 180 -9.39 -0.54 -11.86
N SER A 181 -10.19 -1.54 -11.50
CA SER A 181 -9.94 -2.94 -11.80
C SER A 181 -10.03 -3.23 -13.30
N GLU A 182 -10.88 -2.50 -14.03
CA GLU A 182 -11.07 -2.64 -15.48
C GLU A 182 -9.91 -2.06 -16.33
N TRP A 183 -9.03 -1.24 -15.74
CA TRP A 183 -7.92 -0.61 -16.46
C TRP A 183 -6.87 -1.62 -16.96
N GLN A 184 -6.16 -1.25 -18.03
CA GLN A 184 -5.12 -2.07 -18.69
C GLN A 184 -5.62 -3.49 -18.98
N SER A 185 -6.83 -3.60 -19.54
CA SER A 185 -7.48 -4.87 -19.85
C SER A 185 -7.61 -5.78 -18.62
N GLY A 186 -8.02 -5.22 -17.48
CA GLY A 186 -8.20 -5.97 -16.23
C GLY A 186 -6.90 -6.27 -15.47
N ARG A 187 -5.81 -5.51 -15.69
CA ARG A 187 -4.50 -5.80 -15.05
C ARG A 187 -4.64 -5.78 -13.53
N TRP A 188 -5.24 -4.73 -12.99
CA TRP A 188 -5.26 -4.50 -11.54
C TRP A 188 -6.19 -5.44 -10.82
N GLU A 189 -7.27 -5.89 -11.47
CA GLU A 189 -8.10 -7.00 -10.98
C GLU A 189 -7.26 -8.26 -10.80
N ARG A 190 -6.61 -8.73 -11.87
CA ARG A 190 -5.72 -9.91 -11.81
C ARG A 190 -4.62 -9.74 -10.77
N TYR A 191 -4.05 -8.55 -10.68
CA TYR A 191 -3.00 -8.24 -9.72
C TYR A 191 -3.48 -8.40 -8.28
N TRP A 192 -4.67 -7.88 -7.96
CA TRP A 192 -5.28 -8.01 -6.65
C TRP A 192 -5.64 -9.46 -6.33
N ASP A 193 -6.22 -10.19 -7.28
CA ASP A 193 -6.58 -11.60 -7.10
C ASP A 193 -5.37 -12.46 -6.72
N GLU A 194 -4.22 -12.23 -7.33
CA GLU A 194 -2.99 -12.96 -7.01
C GLU A 194 -2.45 -12.60 -5.62
N LEU A 195 -2.52 -11.32 -5.22
CA LEU A 195 -2.17 -10.90 -3.86
C LEU A 195 -3.11 -11.49 -2.80
N GLU A 196 -4.42 -11.55 -3.08
CA GLU A 196 -5.40 -12.10 -2.15
C GLU A 196 -5.22 -13.61 -1.96
N LYS A 197 -4.95 -14.37 -3.04
CA LYS A 197 -4.62 -15.80 -2.96
C LYS A 197 -3.40 -16.05 -2.05
N LEU A 198 -2.38 -15.20 -2.15
CA LEU A 198 -1.20 -15.28 -1.29
C LEU A 198 -1.56 -14.97 0.18
N GLY A 199 -2.38 -13.96 0.43
CA GLY A 199 -2.89 -13.63 1.76
C GLY A 199 -3.65 -14.81 2.39
N MET A 200 -4.59 -15.41 1.66
CA MET A 200 -5.40 -16.54 2.13
C MET A 200 -4.57 -17.78 2.42
N SER A 201 -3.57 -18.09 1.58
CA SER A 201 -2.69 -19.24 1.81
C SER A 201 -1.75 -19.04 3.00
N SER A 202 -1.35 -17.79 3.30
CA SER A 202 -0.50 -17.45 4.45
C SER A 202 -1.22 -17.50 5.80
N THR A 203 -2.54 -17.35 5.83
CA THR A 203 -3.35 -17.43 7.07
C THR A 203 -3.64 -18.85 7.55
N GLN A 204 -3.23 -19.87 6.80
CA GLN A 204 -3.19 -21.23 7.31
C GLN A 204 -2.01 -21.35 8.28
N VAL A 205 -2.27 -21.11 9.56
CA VAL A 205 -1.36 -21.51 10.63
C VAL A 205 -1.17 -23.03 10.51
N VAL A 206 -0.02 -23.46 10.02
CA VAL A 206 0.42 -24.87 10.08
C VAL A 206 1.03 -25.14 11.44
#